data_AF-A0A060W569-F1
#
_entry.id   AF-A0A060W569-F1
#
_cell.length_a   1.000
_cell.length_b   1.000
_cell.length_c   1.000
_cell.angle_alpha   90.00
_cell.angle_beta   90.00
_cell.angle_gamma   90.00
#
_symmetry.space_group_name_H-M   'P 1'
#
loop_
_entity.id
_entity.type
_entity.pdbx_description
1 polymer ?
#
loop_
_entity_poly.entity_id
_entity_poly.type
_entity_poly.pdbx_seq_one_letter_code
_entity_poly.pdbx_strand_id
1 'polypeptide(L)'
;MSWEGGMEVCRCVKSSFSCRYFVLPCCFFDFYGKYQRRHCKKSQYKEYIDFISEVSTACGFNTEEDCLRIPSTKRVCLVGKSRSYQLSDEPQAEEGRDKYIQGRQPCSGVTVRESNVEDEAEHHHDHSETDRIHGTNWGAGFQPRERIETVRNCAALPRDFVDGIVLRVATSLLGLTKDEGGDVPGTWNMGGRLSVREVAELLEQETLQVLKKECGGLQTLLKNNHQVFRVEGGMVHIRDWRVQAQRPRGLQGTRADSKRKHLISGALKTRACWFHIHHPHGCPLQAEECAFAHGPDDLRPSTRPLKKMKYSN
;
A
#
# COMPACT_ATOMS: atom_id res chain seq x y z
N MET A 1 7.43 -13.35 -1.24
CA MET A 1 8.07 -13.79 0.01
C MET A 1 7.33 -13.13 1.16
N SER A 2 6.37 -13.82 1.78
CA SER A 2 5.70 -13.32 2.98
C SER A 2 6.62 -13.59 4.16
N TRP A 3 7.45 -12.61 4.51
CA TRP A 3 8.29 -12.70 5.71
C TRP A 3 7.39 -12.38 6.90
N GLU A 4 6.69 -13.40 7.41
CA GLU A 4 6.06 -13.34 8.72
C GLU A 4 7.19 -13.36 9.75
N GLY A 5 7.63 -12.16 10.15
CA GLY A 5 8.92 -11.99 10.80
C GLY A 5 9.13 -12.90 12.01
N GLY A 6 8.07 -13.17 12.78
CA GLY A 6 8.15 -14.03 13.96
C GLY A 6 8.33 -15.50 13.60
N MET A 7 7.63 -15.98 12.57
CA MET A 7 7.79 -17.36 12.10
C MET A 7 9.15 -17.59 11.45
N GLU A 8 9.70 -16.59 10.74
CA GLU A 8 11.03 -16.68 10.14
C GLU A 8 12.12 -16.90 11.20
N VAL A 9 12.02 -16.15 12.29
CA VAL A 9 12.91 -16.29 13.45
C VAL A 9 12.79 -17.70 14.03
N CYS A 10 11.58 -18.18 14.30
CA CYS A 10 11.35 -19.54 14.83
C CYS A 10 11.83 -20.63 13.86
N ARG A 11 11.70 -20.43 12.55
CA ARG A 11 12.20 -21.37 11.54
C ARG A 11 13.72 -21.49 11.63
N CYS A 12 14.45 -20.37 11.72
CA CYS A 12 15.90 -20.38 11.85
C CYS A 12 16.37 -21.07 13.15
N VAL A 13 15.57 -21.05 14.23
CA VAL A 13 15.85 -21.85 15.42
C VAL A 13 15.96 -23.34 15.10
N LYS A 14 14.97 -23.89 14.40
CA LYS A 14 14.87 -25.33 14.12
C LYS A 14 15.82 -25.81 13.02
N SER A 15 16.41 -24.89 12.23
CA SER A 15 17.35 -25.25 11.17
C SER A 15 18.70 -25.72 11.70
N SER A 16 19.31 -24.95 12.60
CA SER A 16 20.63 -25.22 13.17
C SER A 16 20.93 -24.23 14.31
N PHE A 17 21.72 -24.67 15.29
CA PHE A 17 22.18 -23.82 16.38
C PHE A 17 22.99 -22.61 15.89
N SER A 18 23.79 -22.78 14.83
CA SER A 18 24.59 -21.71 14.23
C SER A 18 23.84 -20.89 13.17
N CYS A 19 22.56 -21.14 12.96
CA CYS A 19 21.74 -20.39 12.01
C CYS A 19 21.69 -18.91 12.39
N ARG A 20 21.75 -18.05 11.38
CA ARG A 20 21.52 -16.60 11.48
C ARG A 20 20.31 -16.24 10.66
N TYR A 21 19.59 -15.21 11.08
CA TYR A 21 18.43 -14.75 10.32
C TYR A 21 18.53 -13.27 10.01
N PHE A 22 17.85 -12.90 8.94
CA PHE A 22 17.58 -11.53 8.54
C PHE A 22 16.09 -11.42 8.26
N VAL A 23 15.42 -10.45 8.89
CA VAL A 23 13.99 -10.22 8.70
C VAL A 23 13.74 -8.74 8.43
N LEU A 24 12.97 -8.46 7.37
CA LEU A 24 12.39 -7.15 7.12
C LEU A 24 10.88 -7.19 7.44
N PRO A 25 10.42 -6.62 8.57
CA PRO A 25 9.03 -6.72 9.01
C PRO A 25 8.09 -5.83 8.17
N CYS A 26 7.76 -6.28 6.96
CA CYS A 26 6.92 -5.53 6.03
C CYS A 26 5.43 -5.89 6.10
N CYS A 27 5.08 -7.03 6.69
CA CYS A 27 3.72 -7.54 6.85
C CYS A 27 3.39 -7.72 8.34
N PHE A 28 2.22 -7.26 8.78
CA PHE A 28 1.83 -7.26 10.21
C PHE A 28 1.11 -8.57 10.58
N PHE A 29 1.86 -9.65 10.76
CA PHE A 29 1.34 -10.95 11.18
C PHE A 29 2.04 -11.44 12.46
N ASP A 30 1.24 -12.01 13.35
CA ASP A 30 1.62 -12.80 14.52
C ASP A 30 1.56 -14.30 14.15
N PHE A 31 1.82 -15.21 15.08
CA PHE A 31 1.83 -16.65 14.87
C PHE A 31 0.47 -17.25 14.46
N TYR A 32 -0.63 -16.59 14.83
CA TYR A 32 -2.00 -17.10 14.60
C TYR A 32 -2.82 -16.20 13.66
N GLY A 33 -2.22 -15.20 13.03
CA GLY A 33 -2.92 -14.32 12.10
C GLY A 33 -2.45 -12.87 12.14
N LYS A 34 -3.32 -11.92 11.78
CA LYS A 34 -2.96 -10.50 11.71
C LYS A 34 -2.58 -9.97 13.08
N TYR A 35 -1.43 -9.29 13.16
CA TYR A 35 -0.94 -8.71 14.41
C TYR A 35 -1.92 -7.68 14.97
N GLN A 36 -2.40 -7.92 16.19
CA GLN A 36 -3.27 -7.02 16.92
C GLN A 36 -2.46 -6.12 17.84
N ARG A 37 -2.72 -4.81 17.74
CA ARG A 37 -2.04 -3.81 18.57
C ARG A 37 -2.49 -3.94 20.02
N ARG A 38 -1.53 -3.82 20.93
CA ARG A 38 -1.72 -3.87 22.39
C ARG A 38 -1.49 -2.51 23.06
N HIS A 39 -0.74 -1.62 22.41
CA HIS A 39 -0.36 -0.32 22.98
C HIS A 39 -0.61 0.85 22.02
N CYS A 40 -1.43 1.81 22.44
CA CYS A 40 -1.73 3.02 21.65
C CYS A 40 -0.60 4.08 21.68
N LYS A 41 0.38 3.97 22.59
CA LYS A 41 1.42 4.99 22.82
C LYS A 41 2.55 5.00 21.77
N LYS A 42 2.67 3.96 20.94
CA LYS A 42 3.69 3.85 19.88
C LYS A 42 3.03 3.82 18.49
N SER A 43 3.81 3.98 17.41
CA SER A 43 3.30 3.70 16.07
C SER A 43 3.10 2.19 15.89
N GLN A 44 2.12 1.78 15.07
CA GLN A 44 1.88 0.36 14.76
C GLN A 44 3.14 -0.32 14.24
N TYR A 45 3.94 0.39 13.44
CA TYR A 45 5.16 -0.19 12.89
C TYR A 45 6.23 -0.41 13.95
N LYS A 46 6.51 0.56 14.83
CA LYS A 46 7.52 0.36 15.90
C LYS A 46 7.07 -0.70 16.90
N GLU A 47 5.79 -0.71 17.26
CA GLU A 47 5.22 -1.76 18.12
C GLU A 47 5.40 -3.16 17.50
N TYR A 48 5.24 -3.29 16.19
CA TYR A 48 5.51 -4.55 15.51
C TYR A 48 7.00 -4.91 15.44
N ILE A 49 7.89 -3.94 15.22
CA ILE A 49 9.35 -4.18 15.30
C ILE A 49 9.70 -4.71 16.70
N ASP A 50 9.17 -4.07 17.75
CA ASP A 50 9.37 -4.49 19.14
C ASP A 50 8.87 -5.93 19.36
N PHE A 51 7.69 -6.26 18.82
CA PHE A 51 7.16 -7.63 18.84
C PHE A 51 8.11 -8.65 18.20
N ILE A 52 8.65 -8.37 17.01
CA ILE A 52 9.59 -9.31 16.36
C ILE A 52 10.89 -9.42 17.16
N SER A 53 11.34 -8.32 17.79
CA SER A 53 12.49 -8.32 18.69
C SER A 53 12.25 -9.18 19.94
N GLU A 54 11.04 -9.12 20.53
CA GLU A 54 10.61 -9.99 21.62
C GLU A 54 10.60 -11.46 21.19
N VAL A 55 10.04 -11.77 20.02
CA VAL A 55 10.02 -13.14 19.47
C VAL A 55 11.45 -13.67 19.33
N SER A 56 12.36 -12.84 18.84
CA SER A 56 13.75 -13.23 18.66
C SER A 56 14.50 -13.46 19.97
N THR A 57 14.25 -12.61 20.96
CA THR A 57 14.79 -12.77 22.31
C THR A 57 14.25 -14.05 22.96
N ALA A 58 12.94 -14.31 22.82
CA ALA A 58 12.32 -15.56 23.28
C ALA A 58 12.87 -16.79 22.54
N CYS A 59 13.26 -16.64 21.28
CA CYS A 59 13.96 -17.66 20.50
C CYS A 59 15.45 -17.81 20.84
N GLY A 60 15.95 -17.01 21.80
CA GLY A 60 17.31 -17.07 22.29
C GLY A 60 18.33 -16.56 21.28
N PHE A 61 18.02 -15.52 20.52
CA PHE A 61 18.97 -14.87 19.60
C PHE A 61 19.44 -13.52 20.12
N ASN A 62 20.73 -13.25 19.92
CA ASN A 62 21.28 -11.90 20.00
C ASN A 62 20.88 -11.12 18.74
N THR A 63 19.92 -10.22 18.90
CA THR A 63 19.26 -9.51 17.80
C THR A 63 19.70 -8.06 17.73
N GLU A 64 20.02 -7.61 16.53
CA GLU A 64 20.31 -6.20 16.24
C GLU A 64 19.26 -5.61 15.30
N GLU A 65 18.88 -4.36 15.53
CA GLU A 65 18.06 -3.57 14.62
C GLU A 65 18.96 -2.77 13.68
N ASP A 66 18.69 -2.80 12.37
CA ASP A 66 19.39 -1.99 11.37
C ASP A 66 18.39 -1.30 10.42
N CYS A 67 18.80 -0.19 9.82
CA CYS A 67 18.00 0.61 8.89
C CYS A 67 18.52 0.47 7.46
N LEU A 68 17.78 -0.26 6.64
CA LEU A 68 18.09 -0.44 5.22
C LEU A 68 17.95 0.86 4.43
N ARG A 69 18.85 1.05 3.47
CA ARG A 69 18.79 2.16 2.50
C ARG A 69 17.82 1.85 1.35
N ILE A 70 16.54 1.63 1.68
CA ILE A 70 15.46 1.36 0.72
C ILE A 70 14.43 2.50 0.71
N PRO A 71 13.68 2.71 -0.38
CA PRO A 71 12.68 3.78 -0.50
C PRO A 71 11.38 3.51 0.29
N SER A 72 11.30 2.41 1.05
CA SER A 72 10.14 2.05 1.88
C SER A 72 10.15 2.81 3.21
N THR A 73 8.95 3.11 3.74
CA THR A 73 8.79 3.57 5.13
C THR A 73 9.04 2.44 6.14
N LYS A 74 8.91 1.17 5.71
CA LYS A 74 9.25 -0.03 6.48
C LYS A 74 10.66 -0.49 6.13
N ARG A 75 11.65 0.21 6.66
CA ARG A 75 13.08 0.02 6.36
C ARG A 75 13.91 -0.50 7.53
N VAL A 76 13.31 -0.65 8.70
CA VAL A 76 13.97 -1.26 9.86
C VAL A 76 13.91 -2.77 9.69
N CYS A 77 15.06 -3.42 9.80
CA CYS A 77 15.21 -4.87 9.76
C CYS A 77 15.83 -5.38 11.07
N LEU A 78 15.63 -6.67 11.35
CA LEU A 78 16.22 -7.35 12.49
C LEU A 78 17.17 -8.44 12.01
N VAL A 79 18.34 -8.53 12.65
CA VAL A 79 19.40 -9.48 12.33
C VAL A 79 19.76 -10.29 13.57
N GLY A 80 19.55 -11.59 13.52
CA GLY A 80 20.00 -12.52 14.58
C GLY A 80 21.40 -13.03 14.29
N LYS A 81 22.39 -12.65 15.10
CA LYS A 81 23.81 -12.97 14.85
C LYS A 81 24.28 -14.29 15.46
N SER A 82 23.79 -14.63 16.64
CA SER A 82 24.17 -15.83 17.39
C SER A 82 23.10 -16.17 18.43
N ARG A 83 23.24 -17.34 19.05
CA ARG A 83 22.44 -17.73 20.22
C ARG A 83 22.85 -16.94 21.46
N SER A 84 21.90 -16.70 22.36
CA SER A 84 22.11 -16.09 23.67
C SER A 84 22.34 -17.12 24.77
N TYR A 85 22.28 -18.41 24.44
CA TYR A 85 22.44 -19.57 25.34
C TYR A 85 23.42 -20.59 24.74
N GLN A 86 23.86 -21.57 25.54
CA GLN A 86 24.78 -22.62 25.10
C GLN A 86 24.01 -23.83 24.54
N LEU A 87 24.67 -24.64 23.69
CA LEU A 87 24.02 -25.80 23.06
C LEU A 87 23.44 -26.79 24.08
N SER A 88 24.02 -26.90 25.28
CA SER A 88 23.51 -27.71 26.38
C SER A 88 22.12 -27.31 26.85
N ASP A 89 21.75 -26.04 26.70
CA ASP A 89 20.52 -25.46 27.22
C ASP A 89 19.41 -25.43 26.15
N GLU A 90 19.66 -26.01 24.98
CA GLU A 90 18.69 -26.12 23.89
C GLU A 90 17.33 -26.70 24.34
N PRO A 91 17.26 -27.75 25.19
CA PRO A 91 15.98 -28.26 25.66
C PRO A 91 15.18 -27.24 26.49
N GLN A 92 15.87 -26.44 27.32
CA GLN A 92 15.23 -25.41 28.14
C GLN A 92 14.79 -24.22 27.27
N ALA A 93 15.62 -23.85 26.29
CA ALA A 93 15.28 -22.82 25.32
C ALA A 93 14.09 -23.25 24.44
N GLU A 94 13.99 -24.53 24.07
CA GLU A 94 12.85 -25.08 23.34
C GLU A 94 11.56 -24.99 24.14
N GLU A 95 11.57 -25.41 25.40
CA GLU A 95 10.41 -25.29 26.28
C GLU A 95 9.98 -23.82 26.47
N GLY A 96 10.94 -22.91 26.61
CA GLY A 96 10.68 -21.47 26.72
C GLY A 96 10.03 -20.89 25.46
N ARG A 97 10.50 -21.31 24.27
CA ARG A 97 9.92 -20.91 22.98
C ARG A 97 8.49 -21.42 22.83
N ASP A 98 8.25 -22.68 23.15
CA ASP A 98 6.92 -23.28 23.04
C ASP A 98 5.93 -22.61 23.99
N LYS A 99 6.34 -22.35 25.24
CA LYS A 99 5.53 -21.57 26.21
C LYS A 99 5.21 -20.17 25.70
N TYR A 100 6.19 -19.48 25.11
CA TYR A 100 5.98 -18.13 24.57
C TYR A 100 4.97 -18.13 23.40
N ILE A 101 5.08 -19.10 22.48
CA ILE A 101 4.21 -19.16 21.31
C ILE A 101 2.79 -19.63 21.69
N GLN A 102 2.67 -20.56 22.63
CA GLN A 102 1.36 -20.97 23.17
C GLN A 102 0.69 -19.84 23.96
N GLY A 103 1.44 -19.07 24.75
CA GLY A 103 0.90 -17.91 25.48
C GLY A 103 0.41 -16.76 24.59
N ARG A 104 0.69 -16.81 23.29
CA ARG A 104 0.16 -15.87 22.28
C ARG A 104 -1.14 -16.36 21.63
N GLN A 105 -1.59 -17.59 21.89
CA GLN A 105 -2.89 -18.04 21.39
C GLN A 105 -3.97 -17.06 21.85
N PRO A 106 -4.80 -16.55 20.94
CA PRO A 106 -5.96 -15.78 21.35
C PRO A 106 -6.85 -16.69 22.21
N CYS A 107 -7.32 -16.20 23.38
CA CYS A 107 -8.39 -16.88 24.09
C CYS A 107 -9.56 -17.05 23.11
N SER A 108 -9.92 -18.30 22.79
CA SER A 108 -11.10 -18.62 21.98
C SER A 108 -12.37 -18.25 22.76
N GLY A 109 -12.68 -16.96 22.78
CA GLY A 109 -14.00 -16.43 23.08
C GLY A 109 -14.65 -16.03 21.77
N VAL A 110 -15.78 -16.69 21.46
CA VAL A 110 -16.64 -16.51 20.28
C VAL A 110 -16.25 -17.34 19.06
N THR A 111 -16.50 -18.66 19.17
CA THR A 111 -16.98 -19.44 18.02
C THR A 111 -18.32 -18.85 17.57
N VAL A 112 -18.34 -18.19 16.41
CA VAL A 112 -19.58 -18.04 15.65
C VAL A 112 -19.99 -19.46 15.25
N ARG A 113 -21.07 -19.95 15.87
CA ARG A 113 -21.78 -21.17 15.47
C ARG A 113 -22.24 -20.99 14.02
N GLU A 114 -21.53 -21.56 13.07
CA GLU A 114 -22.17 -22.01 11.83
C GLU A 114 -22.76 -23.39 12.12
N SER A 115 -24.06 -23.48 11.88
CA SER A 115 -24.90 -24.60 12.28
C SER A 115 -24.72 -25.73 11.28
N ASN A 116 -24.57 -26.93 11.82
CA ASN A 116 -24.58 -28.20 11.11
C ASN A 116 -25.85 -28.36 10.25
N VAL A 117 -25.68 -28.94 9.06
CA VAL A 117 -26.63 -29.93 8.53
C VAL A 117 -25.80 -31.18 8.24
N GLU A 118 -26.21 -32.26 8.89
CA GLU A 118 -25.66 -33.62 8.82
C GLU A 118 -26.04 -34.27 7.48
N ASP A 119 -25.16 -35.12 6.93
CA ASP A 119 -25.59 -36.44 6.45
C ASP A 119 -24.41 -37.44 6.43
N GLU A 120 -24.61 -38.50 7.21
CA GLU A 120 -24.23 -39.94 7.11
C GLU A 120 -23.56 -40.39 5.78
N ALA A 121 -22.77 -41.46 5.66
CA ALA A 121 -22.15 -42.50 6.50
C ALA A 121 -21.10 -43.21 5.59
N GLU A 122 -20.10 -43.89 6.17
CA GLU A 122 -19.76 -45.31 5.89
C GLU A 122 -18.33 -45.70 6.33
N HIS A 123 -18.28 -46.90 6.92
CA HIS A 123 -17.19 -47.64 7.55
C HIS A 123 -16.14 -48.16 6.55
N HIS A 124 -14.89 -48.36 6.99
CA HIS A 124 -14.19 -49.67 6.93
C HIS A 124 -12.93 -49.67 7.82
N HIS A 125 -12.81 -50.72 8.65
CA HIS A 125 -11.65 -51.06 9.49
C HIS A 125 -10.54 -51.73 8.66
N ASP A 126 -9.26 -51.43 8.94
CA ASP A 126 -8.24 -52.47 9.13
C ASP A 126 -7.01 -51.99 9.95
N HIS A 127 -6.43 -52.94 10.68
CA HIS A 127 -5.34 -52.85 11.66
C HIS A 127 -3.96 -53.05 10.98
N SER A 128 -2.94 -52.21 11.26
CA SER A 128 -1.53 -52.66 11.42
C SER A 128 -0.59 -51.51 11.79
N GLU A 129 -0.11 -51.57 13.04
CA GLU A 129 1.24 -51.32 13.54
C GLU A 129 2.28 -50.41 12.81
N THR A 130 2.80 -49.49 13.62
CA THR A 130 4.17 -48.91 13.62
C THR A 130 4.50 -47.85 12.56
N ASP A 131 4.38 -46.57 12.93
CA ASP A 131 5.59 -45.75 13.16
C ASP A 131 5.27 -44.47 13.94
N ARG A 132 6.03 -44.22 15.00
CA ARG A 132 5.91 -43.02 15.83
C ARG A 132 6.63 -41.88 15.14
N ILE A 133 5.95 -41.15 14.27
CA ILE A 133 6.40 -39.82 13.84
C ILE A 133 5.56 -38.79 14.58
N HIS A 134 6.15 -38.18 15.62
CA HIS A 134 5.67 -36.94 16.21
C HIS A 134 5.84 -35.81 15.17
N GLY A 135 4.95 -35.80 14.17
CA GLY A 135 4.76 -34.67 13.28
C GLY A 135 4.12 -33.55 14.09
N THR A 136 4.96 -32.68 14.67
CA THR A 136 4.49 -31.41 15.20
C THR A 136 3.79 -30.68 14.05
N ASN A 137 2.47 -30.49 14.19
CA ASN A 137 1.59 -29.85 13.22
C ASN A 137 1.85 -28.33 13.16
N TRP A 138 3.12 -27.95 12.98
CA TRP A 138 3.59 -26.56 13.02
C TRP A 138 3.43 -25.93 11.65
N GLY A 139 2.51 -24.97 11.53
CA GLY A 139 2.20 -24.32 10.26
C GLY A 139 1.08 -24.98 9.47
N ALA A 140 0.22 -25.78 10.10
CA ALA A 140 -1.08 -26.12 9.52
C ALA A 140 -1.84 -24.82 9.21
N GLY A 141 -2.01 -24.51 7.92
CA GLY A 141 -2.61 -23.26 7.45
C GLY A 141 -1.61 -22.15 7.07
N PHE A 142 -0.29 -22.38 7.14
CA PHE A 142 0.68 -21.46 6.54
C PHE A 142 0.51 -21.50 5.02
N GLN A 143 -0.04 -20.43 4.46
CA GLN A 143 -0.22 -20.28 3.04
C GLN A 143 0.75 -19.22 2.51
N PRO A 144 1.88 -19.64 1.88
CA PRO A 144 2.78 -18.72 1.22
C PRO A 144 2.00 -17.85 0.24
N ARG A 145 2.24 -16.54 0.25
CA ARG A 145 1.73 -15.65 -0.80
C ARG A 145 2.20 -16.18 -2.17
N GLU A 146 1.32 -16.11 -3.17
CA GLU A 146 1.66 -16.42 -4.56
C GLU A 146 2.97 -15.74 -4.98
N ARG A 147 3.78 -16.46 -5.75
CA ARG A 147 5.14 -16.04 -6.14
C ARG A 147 5.15 -14.70 -6.89
N ILE A 148 4.03 -14.34 -7.51
CA ILE A 148 3.87 -13.13 -8.32
C ILE A 148 2.80 -12.26 -7.65
N GLU A 149 3.22 -11.14 -7.07
CA GLU A 149 2.28 -10.09 -6.69
C GLU A 149 1.87 -9.34 -7.95
N THR A 150 0.65 -9.57 -8.45
CA THR A 150 0.07 -8.69 -9.47
C THR A 150 0.02 -7.29 -8.89
N VAL A 151 0.72 -6.33 -9.50
CA VAL A 151 0.72 -4.95 -9.05
C VAL A 151 -0.68 -4.37 -9.31
N ARG A 152 -1.54 -4.45 -8.30
CA ARG A 152 -2.90 -3.89 -8.31
C ARG A 152 -2.81 -2.41 -8.00
N ASN A 153 -2.35 -1.60 -8.94
CA ASN A 153 -2.42 -0.16 -8.80
C ASN A 153 -3.37 0.39 -9.87
N CYS A 154 -4.14 1.41 -9.50
CA CYS A 154 -5.02 2.11 -10.45
C CYS A 154 -4.26 2.72 -11.65
N ALA A 155 -2.93 2.60 -11.73
CA ALA A 155 -2.11 3.02 -12.87
C ALA A 155 -2.02 1.97 -13.98
N ALA A 156 -2.39 0.71 -13.72
CA ALA A 156 -2.50 -0.35 -14.72
C ALA A 156 -3.86 -0.38 -15.44
N LEU A 157 -4.84 0.40 -14.98
CA LEU A 157 -6.15 0.50 -15.62
C LEU A 157 -6.03 1.13 -17.02
N PRO A 158 -6.87 0.71 -17.98
CA PRO A 158 -6.93 1.33 -19.30
C PRO A 158 -7.17 2.84 -19.19
N ARG A 159 -6.44 3.63 -19.97
CA ARG A 159 -6.53 5.10 -19.90
C ARG A 159 -7.93 5.59 -20.25
N ASP A 160 -8.54 5.01 -21.28
CA ASP A 160 -9.90 5.38 -21.71
C ASP A 160 -10.93 5.15 -20.60
N PHE A 161 -10.75 4.09 -19.80
CA PHE A 161 -11.60 3.82 -18.63
C PHE A 161 -11.42 4.89 -17.54
N VAL A 162 -10.17 5.26 -17.24
CA VAL A 162 -9.87 6.32 -16.27
C VAL A 162 -10.38 7.67 -16.76
N ASP A 163 -10.17 7.99 -18.03
CA ASP A 163 -10.59 9.25 -18.65
C ASP A 163 -12.12 9.37 -18.67
N GLY A 164 -12.85 8.28 -18.92
CA GLY A 164 -14.30 8.23 -18.81
C GLY A 164 -14.81 8.54 -17.40
N ILE A 165 -14.17 7.98 -16.36
CA ILE A 165 -14.49 8.29 -14.97
C ILE A 165 -14.18 9.76 -14.65
N VAL A 166 -12.99 10.23 -15.03
CA VAL A 166 -12.56 11.62 -14.78
C VAL A 166 -13.52 12.59 -15.46
N LEU A 167 -13.92 12.34 -16.70
CA LEU A 167 -14.85 13.19 -17.44
C LEU A 167 -16.21 13.23 -16.76
N ARG A 168 -16.78 12.07 -16.40
CA ARG A 168 -18.09 11.99 -15.73
C ARG A 168 -18.11 12.77 -14.42
N VAL A 169 -17.10 12.57 -13.58
CA VAL A 169 -16.97 13.29 -12.30
C VAL A 169 -16.77 14.79 -12.50
N ALA A 170 -15.95 15.19 -13.48
CA ALA A 170 -15.72 16.60 -13.76
C ALA A 170 -16.97 17.29 -14.31
N THR A 171 -17.72 16.66 -15.22
CA THR A 171 -18.98 17.20 -15.74
C THR A 171 -20.02 17.37 -14.63
N SER A 172 -20.13 16.41 -13.71
CA SER A 172 -21.01 16.55 -12.54
C SER A 172 -20.59 17.72 -11.65
N LEU A 173 -19.29 17.87 -11.36
CA LEU A 173 -18.79 19.02 -10.59
C LEU A 173 -19.06 20.35 -11.29
N LEU A 174 -18.89 20.43 -12.61
CA LEU A 174 -19.17 21.64 -13.40
C LEU A 174 -20.66 21.96 -13.53
N GLY A 175 -21.54 20.96 -13.39
CA GLY A 175 -22.99 21.14 -13.43
C GLY A 175 -23.57 21.78 -12.16
N LEU A 176 -22.94 21.52 -11.00
CA LEU A 176 -23.41 21.99 -9.69
C LEU A 176 -23.28 23.51 -9.48
N THR A 177 -22.57 24.22 -10.35
CA THR A 177 -22.44 25.69 -10.25
C THR A 177 -23.63 26.45 -10.77
N LYS A 178 -24.58 25.78 -11.45
CA LYS A 178 -25.77 26.45 -11.99
C LYS A 178 -26.77 26.88 -10.92
N ASP A 179 -26.75 26.27 -9.74
CA ASP A 179 -27.79 26.48 -8.71
C ASP A 179 -27.39 27.41 -7.54
N GLU A 180 -26.10 27.64 -7.28
CA GLU A 180 -25.64 28.25 -6.00
C GLU A 180 -25.08 29.68 -6.12
N GLY A 181 -25.06 30.30 -7.30
CA GLY A 181 -24.61 31.69 -7.42
C GLY A 181 -24.45 32.11 -8.87
N GLY A 182 -25.22 33.14 -9.25
CA GLY A 182 -25.31 33.65 -10.61
C GLY A 182 -23.97 33.71 -11.34
N ASP A 183 -23.99 33.18 -12.57
CA ASP A 183 -22.91 33.23 -13.55
C ASP A 183 -22.42 34.67 -13.69
N VAL A 184 -21.34 35.04 -12.98
CA VAL A 184 -20.69 36.34 -13.17
C VAL A 184 -19.92 36.21 -14.49
N PRO A 185 -20.33 36.91 -15.57
CA PRO A 185 -19.71 36.78 -16.86
C PRO A 185 -18.23 37.13 -16.75
N GLY A 186 -17.35 36.15 -17.01
CA GLY A 186 -15.89 36.32 -16.94
C GLY A 186 -15.19 35.56 -15.82
N THR A 187 -15.91 34.88 -14.91
CA THR A 187 -15.28 34.01 -13.90
C THR A 187 -15.14 32.58 -14.42
N TRP A 188 -13.92 32.03 -14.42
CA TRP A 188 -13.67 30.64 -14.83
C TRP A 188 -14.45 29.66 -13.92
N ASN A 189 -15.17 28.71 -14.52
CA ASN A 189 -16.03 27.78 -13.77
C ASN A 189 -15.18 26.82 -12.94
N MET A 190 -15.21 26.98 -11.62
CA MET A 190 -14.46 26.14 -10.68
C MET A 190 -15.20 24.86 -10.28
N GLY A 191 -16.42 24.67 -10.76
CA GLY A 191 -17.30 23.59 -10.33
C GLY A 191 -17.80 23.76 -8.90
N GLY A 192 -18.69 22.87 -8.50
CA GLY A 192 -19.11 22.68 -7.12
C GLY A 192 -18.13 21.78 -6.35
N ARG A 193 -18.65 21.17 -5.28
CA ARG A 193 -17.93 20.21 -4.43
C ARG A 193 -18.78 18.97 -4.25
N LEU A 194 -18.14 17.81 -4.30
CA LEU A 194 -18.79 16.53 -4.02
C LEU A 194 -17.96 15.74 -3.02
N SER A 195 -18.61 15.11 -2.07
CA SER A 195 -17.99 14.11 -1.21
C SER A 195 -17.58 12.88 -2.02
N VAL A 196 -16.57 12.15 -1.56
CA VAL A 196 -16.15 10.89 -2.18
C VAL A 196 -17.31 9.88 -2.26
N ARG A 197 -18.28 9.97 -1.35
CA ARG A 197 -19.49 9.15 -1.36
C ARG A 197 -20.41 9.52 -2.52
N GLU A 198 -20.73 10.80 -2.69
CA GLU A 198 -21.56 11.26 -3.81
C GLU A 198 -20.89 10.95 -5.16
N VAL A 199 -19.55 11.08 -5.24
CA VAL A 199 -18.81 10.67 -6.44
C VAL A 199 -18.93 9.16 -6.69
N ALA A 200 -19.01 8.34 -5.65
CA ALA A 200 -19.25 6.91 -5.82
C ALA A 200 -20.68 6.63 -6.31
N GLU A 201 -21.68 7.36 -5.81
CA GLU A 201 -23.09 7.23 -6.23
C GLU A 201 -23.30 7.66 -7.70
N LEU A 202 -22.43 8.53 -8.23
CA LEU A 202 -22.43 8.92 -9.65
C LEU A 202 -21.88 7.84 -10.59
N LEU A 203 -21.14 6.84 -10.07
CA LEU A 203 -20.50 5.80 -10.88
C LEU A 203 -21.30 4.50 -10.82
N GLU A 204 -21.28 3.75 -11.92
CA GLU A 204 -21.91 2.43 -11.96
C GLU A 204 -21.24 1.44 -11.00
N GLN A 205 -22.06 0.54 -10.45
CA GLN A 205 -21.61 -0.45 -9.49
C GLN A 205 -20.46 -1.32 -10.05
N GLU A 206 -20.49 -1.65 -11.34
CA GLU A 206 -19.43 -2.40 -12.02
C GLU A 206 -18.09 -1.64 -12.02
N THR A 207 -18.13 -0.33 -12.30
CA THR A 207 -16.96 0.55 -12.26
C THR A 207 -16.35 0.60 -10.85
N LEU A 208 -17.19 0.70 -9.82
CA LEU A 208 -16.75 0.69 -8.43
C LEU A 208 -16.14 -0.65 -8.01
N GLN A 209 -16.65 -1.77 -8.53
CA GLN A 209 -16.09 -3.10 -8.26
C GLN A 209 -14.70 -3.25 -8.88
N VAL A 210 -14.49 -2.77 -10.11
CA VAL A 210 -13.17 -2.73 -10.74
C VAL A 210 -12.20 -1.88 -9.91
N LEU A 211 -12.62 -0.69 -9.47
CA LEU A 211 -11.78 0.17 -8.63
C LEU A 211 -11.47 -0.42 -7.25
N LYS A 212 -12.40 -1.19 -6.66
CA LYS A 212 -12.18 -1.90 -5.38
C LYS A 212 -11.21 -3.07 -5.51
N LYS A 213 -11.17 -3.73 -6.68
CA LYS A 213 -10.22 -4.80 -6.97
C LYS A 213 -8.79 -4.26 -7.08
N GLU A 214 -8.63 -3.02 -7.53
CA GLU A 214 -7.34 -2.31 -7.54
C GLU A 214 -6.97 -1.75 -6.15
N CYS A 215 -5.73 -1.90 -5.71
CA CYS A 215 -5.31 -1.37 -4.40
C CYS A 215 -5.31 0.17 -4.45
N GLY A 216 -6.32 0.77 -3.82
CA GLY A 216 -6.44 2.22 -3.65
C GLY A 216 -7.84 2.78 -3.87
N GLY A 217 -8.72 2.07 -4.58
CA GLY A 217 -10.10 2.49 -4.79
C GLY A 217 -10.26 3.82 -5.54
N LEU A 218 -11.51 4.31 -5.55
CA LEU A 218 -11.91 5.58 -6.18
C LEU A 218 -11.12 6.78 -5.66
N GLN A 219 -10.89 6.86 -4.35
CA GLN A 219 -10.17 8.00 -3.76
C GLN A 219 -8.72 8.10 -4.27
N THR A 220 -8.04 6.96 -4.47
CA THR A 220 -6.67 6.96 -5.01
C THR A 220 -6.66 7.34 -6.48
N LEU A 221 -7.66 6.89 -7.26
CA LEU A 221 -7.82 7.32 -8.65
C LEU A 221 -7.95 8.84 -8.76
N LEU A 222 -8.80 9.45 -7.93
CA LEU A 222 -9.00 10.90 -7.91
C LEU A 222 -7.73 11.64 -7.48
N LYS A 223 -7.01 11.14 -6.47
CA LYS A 223 -5.73 11.71 -6.03
C LYS A 223 -4.62 11.59 -7.09
N ASN A 224 -4.59 10.50 -7.85
CA ASN A 224 -3.62 10.31 -8.93
C ASN A 224 -3.88 11.26 -10.11
N ASN A 225 -5.15 11.55 -10.40
CA ASN A 225 -5.58 12.54 -11.39
C ASN A 225 -5.49 13.99 -10.85
N HIS A 226 -4.34 14.30 -10.26
CA HIS A 226 -4.00 15.58 -9.64
C HIS A 226 -4.02 16.77 -10.60
N GLN A 227 -4.02 16.54 -11.92
CA GLN A 227 -4.23 17.58 -12.91
C GLN A 227 -5.61 18.21 -12.74
N VAL A 228 -6.64 17.38 -12.59
CA VAL A 228 -8.05 17.76 -12.63
C VAL A 228 -8.63 17.94 -11.23
N PHE A 229 -8.34 17.01 -10.32
CA PHE A 229 -9.00 16.96 -9.01
C PHE A 229 -8.08 17.32 -7.85
N ARG A 230 -8.70 17.94 -6.83
CA ARG A 230 -8.15 18.13 -5.49
C ARG A 230 -9.06 17.42 -4.49
N VAL A 231 -8.48 16.54 -3.67
CA VAL A 231 -9.21 15.75 -2.68
C VAL A 231 -8.74 16.12 -1.28
N GLU A 232 -9.56 16.86 -0.53
CA GLU A 232 -9.26 17.34 0.83
C GLU A 232 -10.46 17.13 1.74
N GLY A 233 -10.24 16.64 2.97
CA GLY A 233 -11.32 16.43 3.93
C GLY A 233 -12.42 15.45 3.48
N GLY A 234 -12.14 14.58 2.49
CA GLY A 234 -13.17 13.70 1.91
C GLY A 234 -14.05 14.37 0.84
N MET A 235 -13.74 15.61 0.48
CA MET A 235 -14.39 16.38 -0.58
C MET A 235 -13.50 16.44 -1.82
N VAL A 236 -14.13 16.43 -2.98
CA VAL A 236 -13.54 16.43 -4.32
C VAL A 236 -13.94 17.73 -5.00
N HIS A 237 -12.92 18.43 -5.50
CA HIS A 237 -13.06 19.72 -6.18
C HIS A 237 -12.28 19.70 -7.49
N ILE A 238 -12.72 20.50 -8.46
CA ILE A 238 -11.89 20.82 -9.62
C ILE A 238 -10.76 21.73 -9.17
N ARG A 239 -9.54 21.42 -9.62
CA ARG A 239 -8.33 22.13 -9.23
C ARG A 239 -8.20 23.44 -10.01
N ASP A 240 -7.95 24.53 -9.29
CA ASP A 240 -7.66 25.83 -9.90
C ASP A 240 -6.16 26.15 -9.83
N TRP A 241 -5.50 26.09 -10.99
CA TRP A 241 -4.07 26.33 -11.12
C TRP A 241 -3.67 27.81 -11.09
N ARG A 242 -4.63 28.75 -11.08
CA ARG A 242 -4.37 30.19 -10.85
C ARG A 242 -3.97 30.47 -9.40
N VAL A 243 -4.46 29.66 -8.46
CA VAL A 243 -4.11 29.78 -7.04
C VAL A 243 -2.69 29.26 -6.81
N GLN A 244 -1.74 30.15 -6.49
CA GLN A 244 -0.32 29.80 -6.32
C GLN A 244 -0.07 28.69 -5.28
N ALA A 245 -0.86 28.65 -4.20
CA ALA A 245 -0.82 27.58 -3.19
C ALA A 245 -1.14 26.18 -3.75
N GLN A 246 -1.81 26.13 -4.91
CA GLN A 246 -2.21 24.89 -5.59
C GLN A 246 -1.26 24.52 -6.75
N ARG A 247 -0.25 25.33 -7.09
CA ARG A 247 0.77 24.98 -8.10
C ARG A 247 1.75 23.93 -7.56
N PRO A 248 2.39 23.10 -8.42
CA PRO A 248 3.39 22.14 -7.95
C PRO A 248 4.58 22.91 -7.36
N ARG A 249 5.15 22.42 -6.25
CA ARG A 249 6.27 23.09 -5.53
C ARG A 249 7.47 23.50 -6.39
N GLY A 250 7.61 22.94 -7.60
CA GLY A 250 8.64 23.30 -8.57
C GLY A 250 8.42 24.62 -9.34
N LEU A 251 7.21 25.18 -9.33
CA LEU A 251 6.87 26.47 -9.93
C LEU A 251 6.68 27.58 -8.87
N GLN A 252 6.75 27.24 -7.58
CA GLN A 252 6.75 28.22 -6.49
C GLN A 252 8.15 28.83 -6.41
N GLY A 253 8.31 30.01 -7.01
CA GLY A 253 9.56 30.76 -7.01
C GLY A 253 9.96 31.19 -5.59
N THR A 254 10.61 30.30 -4.85
CA THR A 254 11.42 30.66 -3.68
C THR A 254 12.90 30.43 -4.02
N ARG A 255 13.75 31.37 -3.62
CA ARG A 255 15.13 31.60 -4.10
C ARG A 255 16.16 30.49 -3.83
N ALA A 256 15.74 29.27 -3.49
CA ALA A 256 16.62 28.20 -3.00
C ALA A 256 16.76 26.97 -3.91
N ASP A 257 16.37 27.01 -5.20
CA ASP A 257 16.25 25.77 -5.99
C ASP A 257 16.75 25.81 -7.45
N SER A 258 17.88 26.46 -7.71
CA SER A 258 18.54 26.44 -9.03
C SER A 258 18.94 25.02 -9.48
N LYS A 259 19.07 24.05 -8.55
CA LYS A 259 19.40 22.65 -8.87
C LYS A 259 18.15 21.79 -9.21
N ARG A 260 16.94 22.05 -8.69
CA ARG A 260 15.71 21.35 -9.11
C ARG A 260 15.03 21.93 -10.34
N LYS A 261 15.30 23.19 -10.70
CA LYS A 261 14.76 23.85 -11.91
C LYS A 261 15.05 23.05 -13.19
N HIS A 262 16.24 22.44 -13.27
CA HIS A 262 16.66 21.60 -14.39
C HIS A 262 15.95 20.23 -14.44
N LEU A 263 15.48 19.72 -13.29
CA LEU A 263 14.81 18.42 -13.19
C LEU A 263 13.34 18.47 -13.65
N ILE A 264 12.72 19.64 -13.57
CA ILE A 264 11.31 19.87 -13.95
C ILE A 264 11.19 20.13 -15.45
N SER A 265 12.19 20.76 -16.08
CA SER A 265 12.19 21.07 -17.52
C SER A 265 11.96 19.83 -18.40
N GLY A 266 12.48 18.66 -18.00
CA GLY A 266 12.29 17.40 -18.75
C GLY A 266 10.94 16.68 -18.56
N ALA A 267 10.08 17.19 -17.68
CA ALA A 267 8.73 16.67 -17.43
C ALA A 267 7.61 17.66 -17.84
N LEU A 268 7.96 18.90 -18.19
CA LEU A 268 7.02 19.89 -18.70
C LEU A 268 6.45 19.43 -20.04
N LYS A 269 5.15 19.67 -20.23
CA LYS A 269 4.45 19.43 -21.49
C LYS A 269 4.51 17.99 -22.01
N THR A 270 4.76 17.02 -21.12
CA THR A 270 4.83 15.59 -21.48
C THR A 270 3.46 14.93 -21.64
N ARG A 271 2.40 15.63 -21.24
CA ARG A 271 1.00 15.18 -21.33
C ARG A 271 0.13 16.34 -21.79
N ALA A 272 -0.94 16.02 -22.50
CA ALA A 272 -1.96 16.98 -22.90
C ALA A 272 -2.66 17.61 -21.68
N CYS A 273 -3.09 18.85 -21.84
CA CYS A 273 -3.82 19.58 -20.82
C CYS A 273 -5.28 19.16 -20.81
N TRP A 274 -5.72 18.48 -19.75
CA TRP A 274 -7.11 18.06 -19.60
C TRP A 274 -8.07 19.24 -19.67
N PHE A 275 -7.74 20.38 -19.05
CA PHE A 275 -8.60 21.56 -19.09
C PHE A 275 -8.72 22.18 -20.47
N HIS A 276 -7.67 22.12 -21.29
CA HIS A 276 -7.75 22.63 -22.64
C HIS A 276 -8.69 21.79 -23.52
N ILE A 277 -8.71 20.46 -23.30
CA ILE A 277 -9.48 19.53 -24.14
C ILE A 277 -10.93 19.41 -23.66
N HIS A 278 -11.16 19.33 -22.34
CA HIS A 278 -12.45 18.90 -21.79
C HIS A 278 -13.19 19.95 -20.97
N HIS A 279 -12.54 21.04 -20.55
CA HIS A 279 -13.19 22.07 -19.75
C HIS A 279 -13.93 23.07 -20.65
N PRO A 280 -15.20 23.43 -20.35
CA PRO A 280 -16.00 24.32 -21.21
C PRO A 280 -15.39 25.72 -21.37
N HIS A 281 -14.69 26.23 -20.36
CA HIS A 281 -13.98 27.52 -20.41
C HIS A 281 -12.49 27.37 -20.77
N GLY A 282 -12.05 26.17 -21.19
CA GLY A 282 -10.64 25.89 -21.47
C GLY A 282 -9.74 25.93 -20.23
N CYS A 283 -8.43 25.92 -20.47
CA CYS A 283 -7.44 26.02 -19.39
C CYS A 283 -7.43 27.43 -18.78
N PRO A 284 -7.45 27.56 -17.45
CA PRO A 284 -7.39 28.87 -16.80
C PRO A 284 -6.00 29.54 -16.84
N LEU A 285 -4.98 28.84 -17.36
CA LEU A 285 -3.62 29.35 -17.55
C LEU A 285 -3.34 29.58 -19.04
N GLN A 286 -2.45 30.54 -19.33
CA GLN A 286 -1.88 30.68 -20.67
C GLN A 286 -1.01 29.46 -21.02
N ALA A 287 -0.82 29.20 -22.31
CA ALA A 287 -0.06 28.04 -22.78
C ALA A 287 1.36 28.03 -22.20
N GLU A 288 2.01 29.18 -22.05
CA GLU A 288 3.37 29.33 -21.56
C GLU A 288 3.50 29.02 -20.05
N GLU A 289 2.43 29.27 -19.28
CA GLU A 289 2.40 29.04 -17.84
C GLU A 289 1.89 27.65 -17.45
N CYS A 290 1.21 26.96 -18.36
CA CYS A 290 0.66 25.65 -18.10
C CYS A 290 1.75 24.57 -18.13
N ALA A 291 1.81 23.70 -17.12
CA ALA A 291 2.75 22.58 -17.10
C ALA A 291 2.39 21.47 -18.11
N PHE A 292 1.20 21.51 -18.72
CA PHE A 292 0.66 20.52 -19.64
C PHE A 292 0.45 21.12 -21.04
N ALA A 293 0.46 20.27 -22.07
CA ALA A 293 0.44 20.70 -23.46
C ALA A 293 -0.95 21.19 -23.93
N HIS A 294 -1.02 22.39 -24.50
CA HIS A 294 -2.22 22.94 -25.12
C HIS A 294 -2.21 22.62 -26.62
N GLY A 295 -2.47 21.36 -26.96
CA GLY A 295 -2.43 20.86 -28.33
C GLY A 295 -1.19 20.00 -28.64
N PRO A 296 -1.14 19.40 -29.84
CA PRO A 296 -0.07 18.49 -30.25
C PRO A 296 1.29 19.20 -30.40
N ASP A 297 1.29 20.46 -30.83
CA ASP A 297 2.52 21.24 -31.08
C ASP A 297 3.27 21.60 -29.79
N ASP A 298 2.55 21.66 -28.66
CA ASP A 298 3.11 21.93 -27.35
C ASP A 298 3.56 20.65 -26.65
N LEU A 299 3.21 19.46 -27.16
CA LEU A 299 3.53 18.18 -26.54
C LEU A 299 5.01 17.80 -26.73
N ARG A 300 5.71 17.53 -25.63
CA ARG A 300 7.14 17.22 -25.63
C ARG A 300 7.39 15.78 -25.16
N PRO A 301 8.33 15.04 -25.77
CA PRO A 301 8.72 13.72 -25.27
C PRO A 301 9.36 13.86 -23.89
N SER A 302 9.10 12.91 -22.99
CA SER A 302 9.70 12.93 -21.65
C SER A 302 11.21 12.70 -21.76
N THR A 303 12.01 13.69 -21.36
CA THR A 303 13.48 13.60 -21.40
C THR A 303 14.07 13.10 -20.07
N ARG A 304 13.31 12.33 -19.29
CA ARG A 304 13.85 11.70 -18.07
C ARG A 304 15.08 10.87 -18.46
N PRO A 305 16.23 10.99 -17.74
CA PRO A 305 17.34 10.09 -17.96
C PRO A 305 16.84 8.67 -17.78
N LEU A 306 17.00 7.83 -18.80
CA LEU A 306 16.83 6.39 -18.67
C LEU A 306 17.63 5.97 -17.43
N LYS A 307 16.96 5.36 -16.43
CA LYS A 307 17.65 4.70 -15.32
C LYS A 307 18.71 3.81 -15.97
N LYS A 308 20.01 4.11 -15.77
CA LYS A 308 21.10 3.23 -16.21
C LYS A 308 20.75 1.81 -15.74
N MET A 309 20.39 0.95 -16.69
CA MET A 309 20.44 -0.48 -16.44
C MET A 309 21.90 -0.77 -16.13
N LYS A 310 22.20 -1.11 -14.87
CA LYS A 310 23.49 -1.67 -14.53
C LYS A 310 23.56 -3.02 -15.23
N TYR A 311 24.26 -3.08 -16.36
CA TYR A 311 24.77 -4.35 -16.85
C TYR A 311 25.78 -4.84 -15.82
N SER A 312 25.47 -5.97 -15.19
CA SER A 312 26.48 -6.78 -14.51
C SER A 312 27.37 -7.40 -15.58
N ASN A 313 28.63 -6.98 -15.61
CA ASN A 313 29.72 -7.84 -16.05
C ASN A 313 30.29 -8.53 -14.80
#